data_AF-A0A641Q413-F1
#
_entry.id   AF-A0A641Q413-F1
#
_cell.length_a   1.000
_cell.length_b   1.000
_cell.length_c   1.000
_cell.angle_alpha   90.00
_cell.angle_beta   90.00
_cell.angle_gamma   90.00
#
_symmetry.space_group_name_H-M   'P 1'
#
loop_
_entity.id
_entity.type
_entity.pdbx_description
1 polymer ?
#
loop_
_entity_poly.entity_id
_entity_poly.type
_entity_poly.pdbx_seq_one_letter_code
_entity_poly.pdbx_strand_id
1 'polypeptide(L)'
;MEDLQRLYPIGIQTFSKIREGNYLYIDKTEYVYRMTHSASSYMFLSRPRRFGKSLLTSTLHSYFSGRKDLFHGLAMEKLEKEWTEYPVLHFDMSMAKHVDKGGLERLLDFMLAEYERTFAINAVEGDANLRLVNLIKRAYEQTGKKVVVLIDEYDAPLLDVVHERENLDVLRNIMRNFYSPLKACDPY
;
A
#
# COMPACT_ATOMS: atom_id res chain seq x y z
N MET A 1 40.29 -0.76 1.05
CA MET A 1 38.88 -1.07 1.35
C MET A 1 38.31 0.19 1.95
N GLU A 2 37.55 0.97 1.18
CA GLU A 2 36.81 2.08 1.76
C GLU A 2 35.77 1.49 2.71
N ASP A 3 35.89 1.82 4.00
CA ASP A 3 34.80 1.69 4.95
C ASP A 3 33.65 2.58 4.45
N LEU A 4 32.81 2.03 3.58
CA LEU A 4 31.53 2.63 3.20
C LEU A 4 30.65 2.63 4.45
N GLN A 5 30.81 3.68 5.25
CA GLN A 5 30.02 3.92 6.44
C GLN A 5 28.55 4.04 6.02
N ARG A 6 27.80 2.95 6.13
CA ARG A 6 26.37 2.91 5.79
C ARG A 6 25.64 3.86 6.71
N LEU A 7 24.88 4.78 6.11
CA LEU A 7 24.07 5.74 6.85
C LEU A 7 22.90 5.04 7.53
N TYR A 8 22.54 5.46 8.74
CA TYR A 8 21.31 4.99 9.39
C TYR A 8 20.09 5.68 8.77
N PRO A 9 19.07 4.93 8.28
CA PRO A 9 17.90 5.49 7.61
C PRO A 9 16.87 6.06 8.61
N ILE A 10 17.30 6.97 9.49
CA ILE A 10 16.40 7.56 10.50
C ILE A 10 15.35 8.42 9.80
N GLY A 11 14.08 8.06 9.97
CA GLY A 11 12.95 8.76 9.35
C GLY A 11 12.69 8.40 7.88
N ILE A 12 13.53 7.55 7.26
CA ILE A 12 13.31 7.10 5.88
C ILE A 12 12.44 5.83 5.91
N GLN A 13 11.29 5.90 5.26
CA GLN A 13 10.33 4.79 5.19
C GLN A 13 10.18 4.22 3.78
N THR A 14 10.83 4.83 2.79
CA THR A 14 10.81 4.37 1.41
C THR A 14 11.91 3.34 1.19
N PHE A 15 11.54 2.13 0.79
CA PHE A 15 12.48 1.04 0.54
C PHE A 15 13.49 1.41 -0.56
N SER A 16 13.04 1.93 -1.71
CA SER A 16 13.95 2.33 -2.80
C SER A 16 15.00 3.35 -2.34
N LYS A 17 14.61 4.40 -1.60
CA LYS A 17 15.56 5.39 -1.06
C LYS A 17 16.64 4.75 -0.17
N ILE A 18 16.27 3.77 0.65
CA ILE A 18 17.23 3.05 1.50
C ILE A 18 18.22 2.26 0.64
N ARG A 19 17.71 1.55 -0.38
CA ARG A 19 18.52 0.70 -1.26
C ARG A 19 19.43 1.50 -2.18
N GLU A 20 18.91 2.56 -2.79
CA GLU A 20 19.63 3.44 -3.73
C GLU A 20 20.59 4.40 -3.00
N GLY A 21 20.25 4.82 -1.78
CA GLY A 21 21.03 5.80 -1.01
C GLY A 21 22.12 5.23 -0.10
N ASN A 22 22.51 3.97 -0.27
CA ASN A 22 23.54 3.28 0.54
C ASN A 22 23.28 3.34 2.06
N TYR A 23 22.02 3.20 2.47
CA TYR A 23 21.65 3.15 3.88
C TYR A 23 21.74 1.71 4.43
N LEU A 24 21.90 1.59 5.75
CA LEU A 24 21.78 0.30 6.43
C LEU A 24 20.34 -0.21 6.34
N TYR A 25 20.14 -1.35 5.67
CA TYR A 25 18.87 -2.07 5.62
C TYR A 25 19.01 -3.40 6.35
N ILE A 26 18.12 -3.66 7.31
CA ILE A 26 18.02 -4.96 7.97
C ILE A 26 17.11 -5.85 7.14
N ASP A 27 17.70 -6.85 6.50
CA ASP A 27 16.99 -7.71 5.56
C ASP A 27 15.93 -8.58 6.27
N LYS A 28 14.68 -8.39 5.87
CA LYS A 28 13.52 -9.20 6.26
C LYS A 28 12.75 -9.71 5.04
N THR A 29 13.37 -9.68 3.87
CA THR A 29 12.68 -9.98 2.61
C THR A 29 12.33 -11.45 2.45
N GLU A 30 12.99 -12.36 3.18
CA GLU A 30 12.52 -13.76 3.28
C GLU A 30 11.09 -13.85 3.85
N TYR A 31 10.74 -13.01 4.85
CA TYR A 31 9.37 -12.97 5.37
C TYR A 31 8.40 -12.42 4.33
N VAL A 32 8.83 -11.43 3.54
CA VAL A 32 8.03 -10.92 2.41
C VAL A 32 7.73 -12.05 1.43
N TYR A 33 8.73 -12.81 1.00
CA TYR A 33 8.55 -13.97 0.13
C TYR A 33 7.53 -14.98 0.70
N ARG A 34 7.72 -15.39 1.96
CA ARG A 34 6.82 -16.35 2.62
C ARG A 34 5.39 -15.83 2.73
N MET A 35 5.22 -14.53 2.98
CA MET A 35 3.91 -13.90 3.03
C MET A 35 3.23 -13.93 1.65
N THR A 36 3.92 -13.50 0.61
CA THR A 36 3.34 -13.39 -0.75
C THR A 36 3.08 -14.75 -1.41
N HIS A 37 3.72 -15.82 -0.92
CA HIS A 37 3.54 -17.20 -1.38
C HIS A 37 2.68 -18.05 -0.42
N SER A 38 2.02 -17.43 0.55
CA SER A 38 1.07 -18.12 1.42
C SER A 38 -0.29 -18.29 0.75
N ALA A 39 -1.15 -19.14 1.31
CA ALA A 39 -2.51 -19.35 0.79
C ALA A 39 -3.46 -18.16 1.00
N SER A 40 -3.04 -17.09 1.68
CA SER A 40 -3.91 -15.97 2.04
C SER A 40 -3.82 -14.83 1.04
N SER A 41 -4.94 -14.52 0.36
CA SER A 41 -5.07 -13.33 -0.50
C SER A 41 -5.19 -12.02 0.28
N TYR A 42 -5.53 -12.09 1.58
CA TYR A 42 -5.72 -10.92 2.43
C TYR A 42 -4.78 -11.00 3.64
N MET A 43 -4.05 -9.93 3.90
CA MET A 43 -3.15 -9.84 5.03
C MET A 43 -3.38 -8.57 5.82
N PHE A 44 -3.61 -8.73 7.12
CA PHE A 44 -3.74 -7.63 8.05
C PHE A 44 -2.58 -7.67 9.05
N LEU A 45 -1.83 -6.57 9.13
CA LEU A 45 -0.64 -6.47 9.96
C LEU A 45 -0.82 -5.43 11.07
N SER A 46 -1.38 -5.85 12.20
CA SER A 46 -1.41 -5.02 13.41
C SER A 46 0.00 -4.95 14.01
N ARG A 47 0.63 -3.77 13.98
CA ARG A 47 1.91 -3.52 14.66
C ARG A 47 1.90 -2.16 15.36
N PRO A 48 2.64 -1.99 16.47
CA PRO A 48 2.74 -0.70 17.15
C PRO A 48 3.35 0.40 16.26
N ARG A 49 3.24 1.66 16.71
CA ARG A 49 3.84 2.82 16.02
C ARG A 49 5.36 2.68 15.93
N ARG A 50 5.95 3.06 14.81
CA ARG A 50 7.41 3.00 14.50
C ARG A 50 8.02 1.59 14.35
N PHE A 51 7.20 0.54 14.19
CA PHE A 51 7.68 -0.84 13.95
C PHE A 51 7.93 -1.16 12.46
N GLY A 52 8.22 -0.15 11.63
CA GLY A 52 8.54 -0.34 10.21
C GLY A 52 7.39 -0.87 9.36
N LYS A 53 6.14 -0.44 9.65
CA LYS A 53 4.96 -0.75 8.83
C LYS A 53 5.09 -0.17 7.42
N SER A 54 5.25 1.14 7.34
CA SER A 54 5.43 1.85 6.07
C SER A 54 6.64 1.37 5.27
N LEU A 55 7.75 1.03 5.94
CA LEU A 55 8.90 0.43 5.27
C LEU A 55 8.56 -0.95 4.67
N LEU A 56 7.82 -1.79 5.39
CA LEU A 56 7.37 -3.08 4.86
C LEU A 56 6.40 -2.89 3.69
N THR A 57 5.43 -1.98 3.80
CA THR A 57 4.48 -1.68 2.72
C THR A 57 5.22 -1.14 1.49
N SER A 58 6.20 -0.26 1.67
CA SER A 58 7.07 0.22 0.59
C SER A 58 7.92 -0.90 -0.01
N THR A 59 8.34 -1.89 0.78
CA THR A 59 9.10 -3.05 0.29
C THR A 59 8.19 -3.96 -0.56
N LEU A 60 6.95 -4.20 -0.11
CA LEU A 60 5.94 -4.93 -0.87
C LEU A 60 5.60 -4.23 -2.18
N HIS A 61 5.43 -2.90 -2.15
CA HIS A 61 5.22 -2.10 -3.36
C HIS A 61 6.35 -2.33 -4.36
N SER A 62 7.61 -2.15 -3.95
CA SER A 62 8.76 -2.39 -4.83
C SER A 62 8.85 -3.81 -5.36
N TYR A 63 8.50 -4.81 -4.53
CA TYR A 63 8.48 -6.20 -4.95
C TYR A 63 7.43 -6.45 -6.05
N PHE A 64 6.18 -6.08 -5.81
CA PHE A 64 5.08 -6.31 -6.75
C PHE A 64 5.20 -5.47 -8.02
N SER A 65 5.83 -4.30 -7.96
CA SER A 65 6.19 -3.51 -9.15
C SER A 65 7.42 -4.05 -9.91
N GLY A 66 7.89 -5.27 -9.61
CA GLY A 66 8.96 -5.92 -10.37
C GLY A 66 10.35 -5.28 -10.25
N ARG A 67 10.59 -4.42 -9.25
CA ARG A 67 11.87 -3.69 -9.05
C ARG A 67 12.97 -4.58 -8.48
N LYS A 68 13.37 -5.60 -9.25
CA LYS A 68 14.40 -6.60 -8.90
C LYS A 68 15.73 -5.97 -8.48
N ASP A 69 16.10 -4.86 -9.13
CA ASP A 69 17.31 -4.10 -8.86
C ASP A 69 17.45 -3.72 -7.37
N LEU A 70 16.34 -3.39 -6.71
CA LEU A 70 16.33 -2.98 -5.30
C LEU A 70 16.62 -4.13 -4.33
N PHE A 71 16.45 -5.38 -4.77
CA PHE A 71 16.59 -6.56 -3.93
C PHE A 71 17.95 -7.24 -4.02
N HIS A 72 18.88 -6.70 -4.81
CA HIS A 72 20.24 -7.26 -4.92
C HIS A 72 20.91 -7.38 -3.54
N GLY A 73 21.49 -8.56 -3.26
CA GLY A 73 22.15 -8.89 -1.99
C GLY A 73 21.19 -9.18 -0.83
N LEU A 74 19.87 -9.24 -1.07
CA LEU A 74 18.86 -9.62 -0.07
C LEU A 74 18.39 -11.07 -0.26
N ALA A 75 17.73 -11.64 0.75
CA ALA A 75 17.17 -12.98 0.70
C ALA A 75 16.19 -13.16 -0.49
N MET A 76 15.38 -12.13 -0.78
CA MET A 76 14.43 -12.14 -1.92
C MET A 76 15.10 -12.49 -3.25
N GLU A 77 16.29 -11.97 -3.52
CA GLU A 77 17.01 -12.21 -4.79
C GLU A 77 17.23 -13.70 -5.06
N LYS A 78 17.45 -14.47 -4.00
CA LYS A 78 17.68 -15.91 -4.10
C LYS A 78 16.40 -16.71 -4.16
N LEU A 79 15.32 -16.21 -3.55
CA LEU A 79 14.03 -16.90 -3.43
C LEU A 79 13.15 -16.65 -4.66
N GLU A 80 12.97 -15.38 -5.05
CA GLU A 80 12.13 -14.98 -6.17
C GLU A 80 12.84 -15.21 -7.51
N LYS A 81 12.15 -15.90 -8.43
CA LYS A 81 12.68 -16.27 -9.75
C LYS A 81 11.94 -15.59 -10.89
N GLU A 82 10.64 -15.38 -10.76
CA GLU A 82 9.80 -14.89 -11.84
C GLU A 82 9.85 -13.37 -11.92
N TRP A 83 9.89 -12.69 -10.76
CA TRP A 83 9.85 -11.21 -10.70
C TRP A 83 8.67 -10.64 -11.49
N THR A 84 7.53 -11.33 -11.44
CA THR A 84 6.31 -10.92 -12.12
C THR A 84 5.88 -9.54 -11.64
N GLU A 85 5.67 -8.62 -12.58
CA GLU A 85 5.13 -7.30 -12.30
C GLU A 85 3.59 -7.36 -12.19
N TYR A 86 3.07 -6.70 -11.16
CA TYR A 86 1.65 -6.56 -10.87
C TYR A 86 1.30 -5.07 -10.78
N PRO A 87 0.09 -4.66 -11.21
CA PRO A 87 -0.41 -3.33 -10.91
C PRO A 87 -0.59 -3.18 -9.38
N VAL A 88 0.01 -2.14 -8.81
CA VAL A 88 -0.05 -1.85 -7.37
C VAL A 88 -0.82 -0.56 -7.11
N LEU A 89 -1.85 -0.65 -6.29
CA LEU A 89 -2.58 0.49 -5.73
C LEU A 89 -2.16 0.65 -4.27
N HIS A 90 -1.43 1.71 -3.95
CA HIS A 90 -0.90 1.98 -2.62
C HIS A 90 -1.57 3.22 -2.02
N PHE A 91 -2.44 3.00 -1.04
CA PHE A 91 -3.17 4.05 -0.34
C PHE A 91 -2.51 4.32 1.02
N ASP A 92 -1.94 5.51 1.19
CA ASP A 92 -1.37 5.97 2.46
C ASP A 92 -2.36 6.89 3.19
N MET A 93 -2.99 6.38 4.24
CA MET A 93 -4.00 7.13 5.00
C MET A 93 -3.40 8.08 6.05
N SER A 94 -2.07 8.27 6.10
CA SER A 94 -1.41 9.11 7.10
C SER A 94 -1.84 10.58 7.09
N MET A 95 -2.35 11.06 5.95
CA MET A 95 -2.93 12.39 5.75
C MET A 95 -4.38 12.53 6.24
N ALA A 96 -5.03 11.42 6.61
CA ALA A 96 -6.40 11.39 7.10
C ALA A 96 -6.51 11.69 8.60
N LYS A 97 -5.49 12.27 9.23
CA LYS A 97 -5.54 12.65 10.64
C LYS A 97 -6.34 13.94 10.80
N HIS A 98 -7.13 14.03 11.86
CA HIS A 98 -7.98 15.17 12.18
C HIS A 98 -8.95 15.58 11.04
N VAL A 99 -9.38 14.64 10.21
CA VAL A 99 -10.35 14.91 9.14
C VAL A 99 -11.77 14.64 9.64
N ASP A 100 -12.71 15.49 9.20
CA ASP A 100 -14.13 15.20 9.30
C ASP A 100 -14.60 14.31 8.14
N LYS A 101 -15.90 14.00 8.10
CA LYS A 101 -16.52 13.23 7.02
C LYS A 101 -16.13 13.76 5.63
N GLY A 102 -16.32 15.07 5.41
CA GLY A 102 -16.07 15.66 4.10
C GLY A 102 -14.59 15.70 3.74
N GLY A 103 -13.72 15.87 4.73
CA GLY A 103 -12.26 15.78 4.56
C GLY A 103 -11.81 14.39 4.16
N LEU A 104 -12.35 13.35 4.78
CA LEU A 104 -12.07 11.96 4.42
C LEU A 104 -12.55 11.64 3.00
N GLU A 105 -13.76 12.03 2.63
CA GLU A 105 -14.31 11.83 1.29
C GLU A 105 -13.42 12.50 0.22
N ARG A 106 -13.04 13.77 0.42
CA ARG A 106 -12.13 14.48 -0.50
C ARG A 106 -10.75 13.84 -0.60
N LEU A 107 -10.24 13.30 0.50
CA LEU A 107 -8.94 12.62 0.51
C LEU A 107 -8.99 11.32 -0.31
N LEU A 108 -10.04 10.52 -0.13
CA LEU A 108 -10.26 9.32 -0.93
C LEU A 108 -10.42 9.66 -2.41
N ASP A 109 -11.16 10.72 -2.73
CA ASP A 109 -11.33 11.19 -4.10
C ASP A 109 -10.01 11.60 -4.75
N PHE A 110 -9.16 12.32 -4.00
CA PHE A 110 -7.83 12.72 -4.43
C PHE A 110 -6.96 11.50 -4.74
N MET A 111 -6.88 10.53 -3.82
CA MET A 111 -6.09 9.30 -4.01
C MET A 111 -6.55 8.49 -5.22
N LEU A 112 -7.87 8.32 -5.39
CA LEU A 112 -8.44 7.60 -6.52
C LEU A 112 -8.14 8.30 -7.86
N ALA A 113 -8.26 9.63 -7.90
CA ALA A 113 -8.00 10.41 -9.11
C ALA A 113 -6.55 10.30 -9.61
N GLU A 114 -5.58 10.06 -8.74
CA GLU A 114 -4.18 9.80 -9.15
C GLU A 114 -4.06 8.49 -9.94
N TYR A 115 -4.71 7.43 -9.45
CA TYR A 115 -4.69 6.13 -10.10
C TYR A 115 -5.56 6.09 -11.34
N GLU A 116 -6.73 6.72 -11.33
CA GLU A 116 -7.58 6.84 -12.51
C GLU A 116 -6.85 7.51 -13.68
N ARG A 117 -6.06 8.56 -13.40
CA ARG A 117 -5.17 9.18 -14.41
C ARG A 117 -4.12 8.20 -14.92
N THR A 118 -3.49 7.45 -14.02
CA THR A 118 -2.46 6.44 -14.37
C THR A 118 -3.02 5.35 -15.30
N PHE A 119 -4.24 4.89 -15.05
CA PHE A 119 -4.88 3.84 -15.85
C PHE A 119 -5.81 4.38 -16.95
N ALA A 120 -5.71 5.67 -17.29
CA ALA A 120 -6.51 6.34 -18.33
C ALA A 120 -8.02 6.07 -18.20
N ILE A 121 -8.53 6.08 -16.96
CA ILE A 121 -9.95 5.94 -16.67
C ILE A 121 -10.56 7.34 -16.77
N ASN A 122 -11.58 7.50 -17.62
CA ASN A 122 -12.36 8.73 -17.65
C ASN A 122 -12.95 8.95 -16.25
N ALA A 123 -12.76 10.12 -15.66
CA ALA A 123 -13.25 10.44 -14.33
C ALA A 123 -14.72 10.05 -14.22
N VAL A 124 -14.99 9.01 -13.43
CA VAL A 124 -16.34 8.57 -13.14
C VAL A 124 -16.77 9.34 -11.90
N GLU A 125 -17.68 10.28 -12.06
CA GLU A 125 -18.40 10.83 -10.91
C GLU A 125 -19.12 9.67 -10.21
N GLY A 126 -18.92 9.56 -8.89
CA GLY A 126 -19.57 8.51 -8.11
C GLY A 126 -18.85 8.18 -6.82
N ASP A 127 -19.45 7.23 -6.10
CA ASP A 127 -18.97 6.82 -4.79
C ASP A 127 -17.57 6.19 -4.86
N ALA A 128 -16.71 6.51 -3.89
CA ALA A 128 -15.32 6.05 -3.83
C ALA A 128 -15.17 4.52 -3.92
N ASN A 129 -16.15 3.77 -3.42
CA ASN A 129 -16.18 2.31 -3.50
C ASN A 129 -16.35 1.81 -4.95
N LEU A 130 -17.26 2.41 -5.74
CA LEU A 130 -17.49 2.06 -7.14
C LEU A 130 -16.30 2.47 -8.02
N ARG A 131 -15.71 3.63 -7.71
CA ARG A 131 -14.47 4.09 -8.37
C ARG A 131 -13.32 3.11 -8.12
N LEU A 132 -13.14 2.61 -6.88
CA LEU A 132 -12.15 1.59 -6.58
C LEU A 132 -12.40 0.28 -7.34
N VAL A 133 -13.65 -0.17 -7.47
CA VAL A 133 -13.99 -1.37 -8.28
C VAL A 133 -13.59 -1.17 -9.73
N ASN A 134 -13.97 -0.03 -10.32
CA ASN A 134 -13.66 0.26 -11.71
C ASN A 134 -12.14 0.33 -11.93
N LEU A 135 -11.43 0.95 -11.00
CA LEU A 135 -9.98 1.05 -11.01
C LEU A 135 -9.31 -0.34 -10.99
N ILE A 136 -9.72 -1.23 -10.08
CA ILE A 136 -9.16 -2.58 -10.00
C ILE A 136 -9.43 -3.37 -11.28
N LYS A 137 -10.69 -3.40 -11.74
CA LYS A 137 -11.06 -4.11 -12.97
C LYS A 137 -10.30 -3.58 -14.17
N ARG A 138 -10.15 -2.26 -14.28
CA ARG A 138 -9.52 -1.67 -15.44
C ARG A 138 -8.00 -1.86 -15.44
N ALA A 139 -7.36 -1.81 -14.28
CA ALA A 139 -5.96 -2.19 -14.13
C ALA A 139 -5.73 -3.67 -14.50
N TYR A 140 -6.62 -4.57 -14.08
CA TYR A 140 -6.59 -5.98 -14.47
C TYR A 140 -6.74 -6.17 -15.99
N GLU A 141 -7.73 -5.52 -16.61
CA GLU A 141 -7.96 -5.62 -18.05
C GLU A 141 -6.78 -5.12 -18.90
N GLN A 142 -6.06 -4.09 -18.42
CA GLN A 142 -4.92 -3.52 -19.14
C GLN A 142 -3.65 -4.36 -18.98
N THR A 143 -3.45 -4.96 -17.80
CA THR A 143 -2.20 -5.67 -17.47
C THR A 143 -2.31 -7.19 -17.63
N GLY A 144 -3.52 -7.74 -17.59
CA GLY A 144 -3.77 -9.18 -17.47
C GLY A 144 -3.31 -9.78 -16.14
N LYS A 145 -3.02 -8.94 -15.13
CA LYS A 145 -2.47 -9.34 -13.83
C LYS A 145 -3.40 -8.88 -12.72
N LYS A 146 -3.52 -9.71 -11.68
CA LYS A 146 -4.28 -9.37 -10.49
C LYS A 146 -3.74 -8.11 -9.82
N VAL A 147 -4.62 -7.28 -9.29
CA VAL A 147 -4.24 -6.02 -8.66
C VAL A 147 -3.84 -6.22 -7.21
N VAL A 148 -2.67 -5.68 -6.84
CA VAL A 148 -2.20 -5.64 -5.46
C VAL A 148 -2.67 -4.34 -4.83
N VAL A 149 -3.48 -4.44 -3.78
CA VAL A 149 -3.91 -3.27 -2.99
C VAL A 149 -3.14 -3.24 -1.68
N LEU A 150 -2.34 -2.19 -1.49
CA LEU A 150 -1.57 -1.91 -0.28
C LEU A 150 -2.21 -0.73 0.45
N ILE A 151 -2.44 -0.88 1.75
CA ILE A 151 -3.02 0.17 2.59
C ILE A 151 -2.06 0.42 3.76
N ASP A 152 -1.50 1.61 3.83
CA ASP A 152 -0.70 2.05 4.97
C ASP A 152 -1.49 3.00 5.88
N GLU A 153 -1.16 2.98 7.16
CA GLU A 153 -1.86 3.72 8.23
C GLU A 153 -3.41 3.60 8.16
N TYR A 154 -3.95 2.41 7.86
CA TYR A 154 -5.40 2.17 7.66
C TYR A 154 -6.31 2.70 8.79
N ASP A 155 -5.77 2.84 10.00
CA ASP A 155 -6.44 3.30 11.21
C ASP A 155 -6.37 4.83 11.40
N ALA A 156 -5.52 5.55 10.67
CA ALA A 156 -5.30 6.98 10.83
C ALA A 156 -6.58 7.84 10.87
N PRO A 157 -7.60 7.64 10.00
CA PRO A 157 -8.85 8.41 10.07
C PRO A 157 -9.64 8.22 11.36
N LEU A 158 -9.39 7.12 12.09
CA LEU A 158 -10.16 6.72 13.27
C LEU A 158 -9.45 7.05 14.59
N LEU A 159 -8.16 7.39 14.54
CA LEU A 159 -7.33 7.56 15.75
C LEU A 159 -7.79 8.72 16.62
N ASP A 160 -8.13 9.86 16.00
CA ASP A 160 -8.45 11.09 16.74
C ASP A 160 -9.88 11.08 17.30
N VAL A 161 -10.79 10.40 16.61
CA VAL A 161 -12.20 10.29 17.00
C VAL A 161 -12.50 9.02 17.80
N VAL A 162 -11.48 8.25 18.20
CA VAL A 162 -11.68 6.97 18.91
C VAL A 162 -12.49 7.11 20.20
N HIS A 163 -12.49 8.29 20.80
CA HIS A 163 -13.24 8.64 22.01
C HIS A 163 -14.63 9.24 21.72
N GLU A 164 -14.94 9.56 20.46
CA GLU A 164 -16.16 10.23 20.03
C GLU A 164 -17.12 9.23 19.38
N ARG A 165 -18.22 8.86 20.05
CA ARG A 165 -19.14 7.83 19.52
C ARG A 165 -19.77 8.22 18.18
N GLU A 166 -20.18 9.48 18.01
CA GLU A 166 -20.90 9.92 16.81
C GLU A 166 -19.98 9.98 15.58
N ASN A 167 -18.82 10.63 15.70
CA ASN A 167 -17.89 10.79 14.58
C ASN A 167 -17.16 9.49 14.23
N LEU A 168 -16.85 8.64 15.22
CA LEU A 168 -16.22 7.34 14.98
C LEU A 168 -17.04 6.45 14.06
N ASP A 169 -18.36 6.36 14.30
CA ASP A 169 -19.22 5.49 13.49
C ASP A 169 -19.36 6.04 12.05
N VAL A 170 -19.41 7.37 11.88
CA VAL A 170 -19.44 8.00 10.55
C VAL A 170 -18.17 7.68 9.76
N LEU A 171 -16.98 7.97 10.31
CA LEU A 171 -15.71 7.74 9.62
C LEU A 171 -15.46 6.24 9.39
N ARG A 172 -15.78 5.40 10.38
CA ARG A 172 -15.70 3.94 10.25
C ARG A 172 -16.58 3.44 9.11
N ASN A 173 -17.80 3.97 8.96
CA ASN A 173 -18.71 3.56 7.88
C ASN A 173 -18.17 3.97 6.50
N ILE A 174 -17.54 5.14 6.37
CA ILE A 174 -16.88 5.58 5.13
C ILE A 174 -15.74 4.62 4.77
N MET A 175 -14.84 4.34 5.72
CA MET A 175 -13.73 3.42 5.49
C MET A 175 -14.22 1.99 5.17
N ARG A 176 -15.24 1.51 5.89
CA ARG A 176 -15.86 0.21 5.60
C ARG A 176 -16.47 0.19 4.20
N ASN A 177 -17.15 1.25 3.78
CA ASN A 177 -17.71 1.34 2.45
C ASN A 177 -16.62 1.31 1.39
N PHE A 178 -15.55 2.10 1.57
CA PHE A 178 -14.40 2.15 0.66
C PHE A 178 -13.74 0.78 0.46
N TYR A 179 -13.51 0.01 1.53
CA TYR A 179 -12.87 -1.31 1.44
C TYR A 179 -13.81 -2.47 1.10
N SER A 180 -15.12 -2.30 1.26
CA SER A 180 -16.11 -3.36 1.00
C SER A 180 -15.99 -4.05 -0.38
N PRO A 181 -15.61 -3.35 -1.47
CA PRO A 181 -15.58 -3.99 -2.78
C PRO A 181 -14.38 -4.90 -3.00
N LEU A 182 -13.34 -4.85 -2.15
CA LEU A 182 -12.14 -5.69 -2.30
C LEU A 182 -12.52 -7.17 -2.36
N LYS A 183 -13.48 -7.60 -1.54
CA LYS A 183 -13.99 -8.99 -1.56
C LYS A 183 -14.64 -9.37 -2.88
N ALA A 184 -15.39 -8.45 -3.50
CA ALA A 184 -16.02 -8.69 -4.79
C ALA A 184 -15.00 -8.66 -5.95
N CYS A 185 -13.84 -8.03 -5.73
CA CYS A 185 -12.78 -7.91 -6.71
C CYS A 185 -11.72 -9.03 -6.65
N ASP A 186 -11.90 -10.06 -5.80
CA ASP A 186 -10.97 -11.19 -5.66
C ASP A 186 -10.51 -11.86 -6.99
N PRO A 187 -11.34 -11.93 -8.06
CA PRO A 187 -10.90 -12.44 -9.35
C PRO A 187 -9.90 -11.56 -10.12
N TYR A 188 -9.79 -10.27 -9.77
CA TYR A 188 -9.08 -9.23 -10.54
C TYR A 188 -7.81 -8.73 -9.84
#